data_AF-A0A9E6CLM2-F1
#
_entry.id   AF-A0A9E6CLM2-F1
#
_cell.length_a   1.000
_cell.length_b   1.000
_cell.length_c   1.000
_cell.angle_alpha   90.00
_cell.angle_beta   90.00
_cell.angle_gamma   90.00
#
_symmetry.space_group_name_H-M   'P 1'
#
loop_
_entity.id
_entity.type
_entity.pdbx_description
1 polymer ?
#
loop_
_entity_poly.entity_id
_entity_poly.type
_entity_poly.pdbx_seq_one_letter_code
_entity_poly.pdbx_strand_id
1 'polypeptide(L)'
;MSSKNSLFFLFFIFIALSVNLFAQSDYELWKQKQEEQYRQYKDAQDKAFVEFLEKEWKSFDAFKGIKTDEIPKPVDVPKTEITVPKEFPDSNIVKEIKVPKLEFKEEEIQEKESQAYIEPEEEKGIEVDFFGLNLNVNYSNNLKDALKEPLNEKAIADFWYKISNSNYEPFLKQAQEYKNQMNLNDWGYCLYLNKVGKKLTDNSKNLKRLFIWFMLIKSGYQVKLGFVENAVFLLLPSKNVLFGVTYLILDEQKFYVVNFEQKEKLPLAIQTYEGNYPDADDLIDLRITKAPLISKEIVERELKFKYKGETYILTVQYNLSTAKYFENYPLTDLDVYFNAPLTNEANFSVISQLKDILEEKPEAEAVNILLRFVQTAFKYKTDDEQFGREKSFFSEETLFYPFCDCEDRSVFFSYLVRNLLGLNVIGLDYPGHIATAVKFNTDLEGDSVTFNNEKYLVCDPTYVNANIGLCMPDFKDVEPKIIELN
;
A
#
# COMPACT_ATOMS: atom_id res chain seq x y z
N MET A 1 -71.20 19.58 -23.83
CA MET A 1 -70.10 18.82 -24.47
C MET A 1 -68.86 18.78 -23.56
N SER A 2 -69.01 18.54 -22.24
CA SER A 2 -67.91 18.72 -21.25
C SER A 2 -67.64 17.49 -20.36
N SER A 3 -68.46 16.44 -20.38
CA SER A 3 -68.22 15.26 -19.50
C SER A 3 -67.47 14.09 -20.16
N LYS A 4 -67.35 14.04 -21.51
CA LYS A 4 -66.71 12.91 -22.21
C LYS A 4 -65.18 13.01 -22.32
N ASN A 5 -64.61 14.21 -22.27
CA ASN A 5 -63.16 14.41 -22.38
C ASN A 5 -62.42 14.25 -21.04
N SER A 6 -63.13 14.39 -19.92
CA SER A 6 -62.54 14.18 -18.58
C SER A 6 -62.30 12.69 -18.27
N LEU A 7 -63.21 11.81 -18.71
CA LEU A 7 -63.11 10.37 -18.46
C LEU A 7 -61.94 9.70 -19.23
N PHE A 8 -61.64 10.20 -20.43
CA PHE A 8 -60.57 9.66 -21.29
C PHE A 8 -59.16 10.06 -20.80
N PHE A 9 -59.04 11.25 -20.21
CA PHE A 9 -57.78 11.76 -19.63
C PHE A 9 -57.45 11.06 -18.30
N LEU A 10 -58.47 10.79 -17.47
CA LEU A 10 -58.32 9.97 -16.26
C LEU A 10 -57.93 8.52 -16.57
N PHE A 11 -58.45 7.92 -17.65
CA PHE A 11 -58.08 6.56 -18.08
C PHE A 11 -56.65 6.47 -18.61
N PHE A 12 -56.17 7.48 -19.34
CA PHE A 12 -54.78 7.54 -19.82
C PHE A 12 -53.76 7.78 -18.69
N ILE A 13 -54.11 8.59 -17.68
CA ILE A 13 -53.31 8.76 -16.47
C ILE A 13 -53.28 7.46 -15.66
N PHE A 14 -54.39 6.73 -15.56
CA PHE A 14 -54.44 5.42 -14.88
C PHE A 14 -53.61 4.36 -15.61
N ILE A 15 -53.62 4.34 -16.95
CA ILE A 15 -52.78 3.44 -17.75
C ILE A 15 -51.30 3.81 -17.58
N ALA A 16 -50.93 5.09 -17.66
CA ALA A 16 -49.55 5.54 -17.48
C ALA A 16 -49.01 5.31 -16.05
N LEU A 17 -49.85 5.47 -15.02
CA LEU A 17 -49.51 5.10 -13.63
C LEU A 17 -49.41 3.58 -13.46
N SER A 18 -50.31 2.81 -14.08
CA SER A 18 -50.27 1.35 -14.00
C SER A 18 -49.03 0.77 -14.69
N VAL A 19 -48.62 1.29 -15.85
CA VAL A 19 -47.41 0.82 -16.56
C VAL A 19 -46.13 1.15 -15.79
N ASN A 20 -46.07 2.29 -15.09
CA ASN A 20 -44.96 2.60 -14.18
C ASN A 20 -44.96 1.71 -12.93
N LEU A 21 -46.13 1.42 -12.35
CA LEU A 21 -46.26 0.48 -11.22
C LEU A 21 -45.92 -0.96 -11.63
N PHE A 22 -46.31 -1.40 -12.83
CA PHE A 22 -45.96 -2.71 -13.38
C PHE A 22 -44.46 -2.82 -13.68
N ALA A 23 -43.85 -1.81 -14.29
CA ALA A 23 -42.40 -1.79 -14.52
C ALA A 23 -41.58 -1.75 -13.21
N GLN A 24 -42.05 -0.99 -12.21
CA GLN A 24 -41.42 -0.93 -10.90
C GLN A 24 -41.60 -2.25 -10.12
N SER A 25 -42.78 -2.87 -10.18
CA SER A 25 -43.00 -4.20 -9.57
C SER A 25 -42.26 -5.31 -10.28
N ASP A 26 -42.13 -5.28 -11.61
CA ASP A 26 -41.31 -6.23 -12.38
C ASP A 26 -39.81 -6.07 -12.07
N TYR A 27 -39.32 -4.84 -11.89
CA TYR A 27 -37.95 -4.58 -11.45
C TYR A 27 -37.70 -5.06 -10.02
N GLU A 28 -38.61 -4.80 -9.08
CA GLU A 28 -38.49 -5.29 -7.70
C GLU A 28 -38.58 -6.82 -7.63
N LEU A 29 -39.46 -7.46 -8.42
CA LEU A 29 -39.53 -8.92 -8.55
C LEU A 29 -38.25 -9.51 -9.15
N TRP A 30 -37.70 -8.86 -10.19
CA TRP A 30 -36.42 -9.24 -10.77
C TRP A 30 -35.30 -9.13 -9.73
N LYS A 31 -35.23 -8.01 -9.01
CA LYS A 31 -34.24 -7.77 -7.94
C LYS A 31 -34.36 -8.81 -6.83
N GLN A 32 -35.57 -9.07 -6.32
CA GLN A 32 -35.83 -10.09 -5.32
C GLN A 32 -35.40 -11.49 -5.79
N LYS A 33 -35.70 -11.84 -7.05
CA LYS A 33 -35.28 -13.11 -7.65
C LYS A 33 -33.77 -13.20 -7.77
N GLN A 34 -33.09 -12.12 -8.18
CA GLN A 34 -31.62 -12.07 -8.22
C GLN A 34 -31.02 -12.20 -6.82
N GLU A 35 -31.55 -11.51 -5.83
CA GLU A 35 -31.11 -11.62 -4.43
C GLU A 35 -31.33 -13.04 -3.88
N GLU A 36 -32.44 -13.69 -4.20
CA GLU A 36 -32.70 -15.07 -3.78
C GLU A 36 -31.73 -16.06 -4.44
N GLN A 37 -31.51 -15.93 -5.75
CA GLN A 37 -30.54 -16.75 -6.48
C GLN A 37 -29.12 -16.57 -5.92
N TYR A 38 -28.75 -15.32 -5.62
CA TYR A 38 -27.46 -14.99 -5.02
C TYR A 38 -27.31 -15.61 -3.62
N ARG A 39 -28.34 -15.52 -2.76
CA ARG A 39 -28.34 -16.18 -1.45
C ARG A 39 -28.19 -17.70 -1.57
N GLN A 40 -28.96 -18.35 -2.44
CA GLN A 40 -28.88 -19.80 -2.65
C GLN A 40 -27.50 -20.24 -3.15
N TYR A 41 -26.92 -19.49 -4.09
CA TYR A 41 -25.56 -19.73 -4.57
C TYR A 41 -24.54 -19.63 -3.42
N LYS A 42 -24.59 -18.53 -2.65
CA LYS A 42 -23.71 -18.31 -1.49
C LYS A 42 -23.82 -19.42 -0.46
N ASP A 43 -25.05 -19.78 -0.07
CA ASP A 43 -25.30 -20.83 0.92
C ASP A 43 -24.75 -22.19 0.46
N ALA A 44 -24.85 -22.49 -0.84
CA ALA A 44 -24.27 -23.70 -1.41
C ALA A 44 -22.73 -23.70 -1.33
N GLN A 45 -22.09 -22.57 -1.65
CA GLN A 45 -20.62 -22.43 -1.55
C GLN A 45 -20.13 -22.53 -0.11
N ASP A 46 -20.80 -21.84 0.81
CA ASP A 46 -20.47 -21.89 2.23
C ASP A 46 -20.63 -23.31 2.79
N LYS A 47 -21.70 -24.01 2.41
CA LYS A 47 -21.89 -25.41 2.82
C LYS A 47 -20.80 -26.32 2.27
N ALA A 48 -20.48 -26.21 0.98
CA ALA A 48 -19.42 -27.00 0.36
C ALA A 48 -18.05 -26.72 1.01
N PHE A 49 -17.78 -25.46 1.33
CA PHE A 49 -16.53 -25.08 1.98
C PHE A 49 -16.43 -25.58 3.42
N VAL A 50 -17.54 -25.59 4.19
CA VAL A 50 -17.58 -26.20 5.53
C VAL A 50 -17.27 -27.70 5.45
N GLU A 51 -17.90 -28.43 4.53
CA GLU A 51 -17.65 -29.86 4.33
C GLU A 51 -16.20 -30.15 3.91
N PHE A 52 -15.61 -29.26 3.12
CA PHE A 52 -14.21 -29.29 2.71
C PHE A 52 -13.26 -29.05 3.89
N LEU A 53 -13.52 -28.00 4.70
CA LEU A 53 -12.73 -27.69 5.90
C LEU A 53 -12.80 -28.78 6.97
N GLU A 54 -13.81 -29.64 7.00
CA GLU A 54 -13.83 -30.77 7.93
C GLU A 54 -12.92 -31.94 7.51
N LYS A 55 -12.45 -31.98 6.25
CA LYS A 55 -11.83 -33.19 5.67
C LYS A 55 -10.46 -32.98 5.04
N GLU A 56 -10.20 -31.82 4.44
CA GLU A 56 -9.10 -31.66 3.48
C GLU A 56 -7.91 -30.87 4.05
N TRP A 57 -7.23 -31.44 5.06
CA TRP A 57 -6.01 -30.84 5.63
C TRP A 57 -4.77 -31.68 5.33
N LYS A 58 -3.74 -31.04 4.78
CA LYS A 58 -2.45 -31.63 4.45
C LYS A 58 -1.33 -30.83 5.10
N SER A 59 -0.24 -31.51 5.45
CA SER A 59 0.95 -30.86 6.01
C SER A 59 1.86 -30.37 4.90
N PHE A 60 2.31 -29.12 5.00
CA PHE A 60 3.25 -28.50 4.08
C PHE A 60 4.46 -27.96 4.83
N ASP A 61 5.63 -28.05 4.21
CA ASP A 61 6.86 -27.50 4.77
C ASP A 61 6.82 -25.97 4.76
N ALA A 62 7.29 -25.37 5.85
CA ALA A 62 7.46 -23.93 5.98
C ALA A 62 8.89 -23.54 5.62
N PHE A 63 9.03 -22.71 4.58
CA PHE A 63 10.31 -22.22 4.09
C PHE A 63 10.69 -20.92 4.78
N LYS A 64 11.98 -20.76 5.09
CA LYS A 64 12.52 -19.50 5.60
C LYS A 64 12.28 -18.38 4.59
N GLY A 65 12.04 -17.17 5.11
CA GLY A 65 11.84 -15.99 4.27
C GLY A 65 13.04 -15.71 3.37
N ILE A 66 12.73 -15.19 2.19
CA ILE A 66 13.70 -14.81 1.16
C ILE A 66 14.50 -13.61 1.69
N LYS A 67 15.82 -13.61 1.51
CA LYS A 67 16.66 -12.45 1.84
C LYS A 67 16.66 -11.46 0.68
N THR A 68 16.80 -10.18 0.98
CA THR A 68 16.93 -9.11 -0.02
C THR A 68 18.33 -9.11 -0.65
N ASP A 69 19.37 -9.07 0.18
CA ASP A 69 20.77 -9.12 -0.24
C ASP A 69 21.58 -10.01 0.73
N GLU A 70 22.69 -10.56 0.24
CA GLU A 70 23.69 -11.26 1.05
C GLU A 70 24.87 -10.36 1.43
N ILE A 71 25.12 -9.29 0.68
CA ILE A 71 26.21 -8.34 0.92
C ILE A 71 25.72 -7.25 1.87
N PRO A 72 26.39 -7.03 3.02
CA PRO A 72 26.00 -5.97 3.94
C PRO A 72 26.28 -4.60 3.34
N LYS A 73 25.40 -3.64 3.63
CA LYS A 73 25.57 -2.23 3.25
C LYS A 73 26.82 -1.63 3.90
N PRO A 74 27.53 -0.71 3.21
CA PRO A 74 28.70 -0.04 3.79
C PRO A 74 28.28 0.89 4.94
N VAL A 75 28.93 0.79 6.09
CA VAL A 75 28.68 1.68 7.25
C VAL A 75 29.12 3.11 6.94
N ASP A 76 30.25 3.26 6.25
CA ASP A 76 30.77 4.54 5.79
C ASP A 76 30.44 4.75 4.32
N VAL A 77 29.64 5.79 4.03
CA VAL A 77 29.35 6.16 2.63
C VAL A 77 30.57 6.77 1.95
N PRO A 78 30.86 6.39 0.70
CA PRO A 78 31.96 6.98 -0.03
C PRO A 78 31.68 8.46 -0.27
N LYS A 79 32.76 9.25 -0.24
CA LYS A 79 32.73 10.69 -0.47
C LYS A 79 33.76 11.04 -1.53
N THR A 80 33.39 11.91 -2.46
CA THR A 80 34.34 12.53 -3.38
C THR A 80 34.65 13.96 -2.96
N GLU A 81 35.73 14.52 -3.50
CA GLU A 81 35.92 15.97 -3.48
C GLU A 81 34.78 16.64 -4.25
N ILE A 82 34.34 17.80 -3.75
CA ILE A 82 33.36 18.61 -4.46
C ILE A 82 34.01 19.10 -5.75
N THR A 83 33.65 18.48 -6.86
CA THR A 83 34.08 18.97 -8.17
C THR A 83 33.13 20.08 -8.60
N VAL A 84 33.70 21.23 -8.97
CA VAL A 84 32.92 22.24 -9.70
C VAL A 84 32.45 21.56 -10.98
N PRO A 85 31.13 21.47 -11.23
CA PRO A 85 30.66 20.85 -12.46
C PRO A 85 31.33 21.54 -13.66
N LYS A 86 31.77 20.77 -14.66
CA LYS A 86 32.06 21.37 -15.98
C LYS A 86 30.81 22.15 -16.38
N GLU A 87 30.96 23.35 -16.95
CA GLU A 87 29.81 24.11 -17.45
C GLU A 87 28.93 23.17 -18.28
N PHE A 88 27.69 22.99 -17.84
CA PHE A 88 26.74 22.18 -18.58
C PHE A 88 26.38 22.95 -19.84
N PRO A 89 26.20 22.27 -20.99
CA PRO A 89 25.64 22.96 -22.15
C PRO A 89 24.31 23.61 -21.72
N ASP A 90 24.10 24.89 -22.07
CA ASP A 90 22.89 25.70 -21.77
C ASP A 90 21.61 25.17 -22.48
N SER A 91 21.60 23.90 -22.86
CA SER A 91 20.48 23.20 -23.48
C SER A 91 19.50 22.70 -22.43
N ASN A 92 18.20 22.87 -22.71
CA ASN A 92 17.08 22.41 -21.89
C ASN A 92 17.04 23.05 -20.49
N ILE A 93 16.56 24.29 -20.45
CA ILE A 93 16.23 24.99 -19.21
C ILE A 93 14.97 24.38 -18.61
N VAL A 94 14.99 24.14 -17.30
CA VAL A 94 13.83 23.74 -16.51
C VAL A 94 12.81 24.86 -16.56
N LYS A 95 11.70 24.59 -17.25
CA LYS A 95 10.55 25.48 -17.36
C LYS A 95 9.52 25.13 -16.28
N GLU A 96 8.48 25.96 -16.21
CA GLU A 96 7.33 25.88 -15.29
C GLU A 96 7.15 24.50 -14.64
N ILE A 97 7.56 24.41 -13.37
CA ILE A 97 7.35 23.22 -12.55
C ILE A 97 5.91 23.28 -12.04
N LYS A 98 5.14 22.21 -12.33
CA LYS A 98 3.76 22.11 -11.87
C LYS A 98 3.73 21.87 -10.36
N VAL A 99 3.37 22.90 -9.61
CA VAL A 99 3.12 22.75 -8.17
C VAL A 99 1.77 22.03 -7.98
N PRO A 100 1.73 20.95 -7.19
CA PRO A 100 0.47 20.32 -6.80
C PRO A 100 -0.46 21.37 -6.19
N LYS A 101 -1.75 21.34 -6.50
CA LYS A 101 -2.71 22.15 -5.74
C LYS A 101 -2.92 21.46 -4.39
N LEU A 102 -2.72 22.18 -3.29
CA LEU A 102 -3.29 21.76 -2.01
C LEU A 102 -4.81 21.83 -2.16
N GLU A 103 -5.43 20.70 -2.42
CA GLU A 103 -6.86 20.57 -2.19
C GLU A 103 -7.07 20.61 -0.68
N PHE A 104 -7.35 21.81 -0.16
CA PHE A 104 -7.94 21.98 1.17
C PHE A 104 -9.32 21.31 1.14
N LYS A 105 -9.38 19.99 1.33
CA LYS A 105 -10.60 19.31 1.75
C LYS A 105 -10.79 19.59 3.24
N GLU A 106 -10.99 20.85 3.59
CA GLU A 106 -11.35 21.23 4.96
C GLU A 106 -12.79 20.81 5.30
N GLU A 107 -13.62 20.37 4.33
CA GLU A 107 -15.05 20.07 4.59
C GLU A 107 -15.56 18.69 4.11
N GLU A 108 -14.83 17.92 3.29
CA GLU A 108 -15.44 16.71 2.68
C GLU A 108 -15.45 15.44 3.55
N ILE A 109 -14.78 15.44 4.71
CA ILE A 109 -14.88 14.34 5.69
C ILE A 109 -16.05 14.58 6.66
N GLN A 110 -16.34 15.84 7.01
CA GLN A 110 -17.49 16.17 7.87
C GLN A 110 -18.81 16.23 7.10
N GLU A 111 -18.82 16.62 5.82
CA GLU A 111 -20.09 16.79 5.10
C GLU A 111 -20.64 15.48 4.48
N LYS A 112 -19.76 14.51 4.16
CA LYS A 112 -20.17 13.16 3.75
C LYS A 112 -20.73 12.29 4.87
N GLU A 113 -20.57 12.70 6.12
CA GLU A 113 -21.33 12.10 7.23
C GLU A 113 -22.83 12.44 7.17
N SER A 114 -23.27 13.45 6.40
CA SER A 114 -24.66 13.93 6.49
C SER A 114 -25.61 13.52 5.34
N GLN A 115 -25.12 12.96 4.22
CA GLN A 115 -25.99 12.66 3.08
C GLN A 115 -25.78 11.26 2.48
N ALA A 116 -25.94 10.24 3.31
CA ALA A 116 -26.48 8.93 2.94
C ALA A 116 -26.82 8.08 4.19
N TYR A 117 -27.61 8.64 5.12
CA TYR A 117 -28.15 7.85 6.24
C TYR A 117 -29.67 7.74 6.11
N ILE A 118 -30.11 6.59 5.61
CA ILE A 118 -31.33 5.99 6.15
C ILE A 118 -30.91 5.53 7.54
N GLU A 119 -31.38 6.22 8.57
CA GLU A 119 -31.16 5.92 9.98
C GLU A 119 -31.53 4.44 10.24
N PRO A 120 -30.57 3.54 10.54
CA PRO A 120 -30.88 2.30 11.23
C PRO A 120 -30.84 2.59 12.74
N GLU A 121 -31.73 1.93 13.48
CA GLU A 121 -31.78 1.96 14.94
C GLU A 121 -30.40 1.84 15.60
N GLU A 122 -30.26 2.52 16.75
CA GLU A 122 -29.11 2.62 17.65
C GLU A 122 -28.33 1.30 17.94
N GLU A 123 -27.56 0.78 16.99
CA GLU A 123 -26.44 -0.11 17.30
C GLU A 123 -25.19 0.75 17.54
N LYS A 124 -24.74 0.82 18.80
CA LYS A 124 -23.46 1.46 19.15
C LYS A 124 -22.32 0.67 18.51
N GLY A 125 -21.82 1.15 17.37
CA GLY A 125 -20.59 0.64 16.76
C GLY A 125 -19.39 0.73 17.71
N ILE A 126 -18.32 0.01 17.38
CA ILE A 126 -17.07 0.02 18.14
C ILE A 126 -16.12 1.08 17.59
N GLU A 127 -15.45 1.80 18.50
CA GLU A 127 -14.40 2.74 18.12
C GLU A 127 -13.06 2.03 17.89
N VAL A 128 -12.50 2.24 16.71
CA VAL A 128 -11.23 1.65 16.26
C VAL A 128 -10.26 2.77 15.89
N ASP A 129 -9.16 2.86 16.63
CA ASP A 129 -8.03 3.72 16.27
C ASP A 129 -7.19 3.10 15.14
N PHE A 130 -7.29 3.70 13.96
CA PHE A 130 -6.50 3.38 12.77
C PHE A 130 -5.45 4.46 12.53
N PHE A 131 -4.33 4.35 13.27
CA PHE A 131 -3.17 5.26 13.16
C PHE A 131 -3.55 6.74 13.39
N GLY A 132 -4.31 7.01 14.44
CA GLY A 132 -4.79 8.35 14.80
C GLY A 132 -6.14 8.73 14.18
N LEU A 133 -6.68 7.92 13.26
CA LEU A 133 -8.03 8.09 12.73
C LEU A 133 -8.99 7.21 13.52
N ASN A 134 -9.94 7.83 14.24
CA ASN A 134 -10.98 7.08 14.96
C ASN A 134 -12.11 6.70 14.00
N LEU A 135 -12.32 5.40 13.82
CA LEU A 135 -13.35 4.83 12.96
C LEU A 135 -14.46 4.22 13.80
N ASN A 136 -15.72 4.53 13.47
CA ASN A 136 -16.88 3.88 14.08
C ASN A 136 -17.32 2.66 13.25
N VAL A 137 -17.05 1.47 13.77
CA VAL A 137 -17.25 0.21 13.04
C VAL A 137 -18.48 -0.52 13.56
N ASN A 138 -19.44 -0.75 12.67
CA ASN A 138 -20.66 -1.48 13.00
C ASN A 138 -20.44 -2.98 12.79
N TYR A 139 -20.51 -3.75 13.87
CA TYR A 139 -20.34 -5.20 13.81
C TYR A 139 -21.21 -5.87 14.88
N SER A 140 -22.24 -6.59 14.46
CA SER A 140 -23.27 -7.16 15.35
C SER A 140 -23.05 -8.63 15.70
N ASN A 141 -22.10 -9.31 15.06
CA ASN A 141 -21.89 -10.75 15.28
C ASN A 141 -21.05 -11.00 16.55
N ASN A 142 -21.45 -11.98 17.38
CA ASN A 142 -20.62 -12.39 18.52
C ASN A 142 -19.55 -13.40 18.07
N LEU A 143 -18.31 -12.93 17.87
CA LEU A 143 -17.18 -13.78 17.49
C LEU A 143 -16.79 -14.79 18.57
N LYS A 144 -16.93 -14.45 19.86
CA LYS A 144 -16.42 -15.29 20.95
C LYS A 144 -17.16 -16.62 21.04
N ASP A 145 -18.46 -16.61 20.77
CA ASP A 145 -19.28 -17.82 20.76
C ASP A 145 -19.07 -18.66 19.48
N ALA A 146 -18.39 -18.10 18.47
CA ALA A 146 -18.17 -18.77 17.21
C ALA A 146 -17.11 -19.87 17.32
N LEU A 147 -16.02 -19.60 18.05
CA LEU A 147 -14.90 -20.53 18.19
C LEU A 147 -15.06 -21.46 19.40
N LYS A 148 -14.96 -22.77 19.16
CA LYS A 148 -14.87 -23.77 20.22
C LYS A 148 -13.42 -24.21 20.41
N GLU A 149 -13.05 -24.47 21.66
CA GLU A 149 -11.76 -25.04 22.03
C GLU A 149 -11.92 -26.52 22.42
N PRO A 150 -10.92 -27.39 22.19
CA PRO A 150 -9.65 -27.10 21.50
C PRO A 150 -9.87 -26.89 20.00
N LEU A 151 -8.96 -26.14 19.39
CA LEU A 151 -8.91 -25.90 17.95
C LEU A 151 -8.57 -27.20 17.21
N ASN A 152 -9.34 -27.46 16.15
CA ASN A 152 -9.17 -28.56 15.21
C ASN A 152 -9.95 -28.21 13.93
N GLU A 153 -9.87 -29.09 12.93
CA GLU A 153 -10.53 -28.97 11.63
C GLU A 153 -12.03 -28.69 11.79
N LYS A 154 -12.69 -29.43 12.70
CA LYS A 154 -14.11 -29.24 13.00
C LYS A 154 -14.39 -27.89 13.66
N ALA A 155 -13.56 -27.43 14.60
CA ALA A 155 -13.73 -26.13 15.24
C ALA A 155 -13.59 -24.97 14.24
N ILE A 156 -12.69 -25.12 13.26
CA ILE A 156 -12.49 -24.15 12.16
C ILE A 156 -13.70 -24.16 11.21
N ALA A 157 -14.19 -25.34 10.82
CA ALA A 157 -15.38 -25.48 9.99
C ALA A 157 -16.65 -24.95 10.70
N ASP A 158 -16.84 -25.26 11.99
CA ASP A 158 -17.92 -24.74 12.83
C ASP A 158 -17.84 -23.21 12.93
N PHE A 159 -16.63 -22.63 13.05
CA PHE A 159 -16.44 -21.17 13.03
C PHE A 159 -16.91 -20.58 11.71
N TRP A 160 -16.45 -21.12 10.57
CA TRP A 160 -16.87 -20.66 9.25
C TRP A 160 -18.40 -20.71 9.13
N TYR A 161 -19.00 -21.86 9.43
CA TYR A 161 -20.44 -22.07 9.36
C TYR A 161 -21.22 -21.02 10.17
N LYS A 162 -20.79 -20.73 11.39
CA LYS A 162 -21.50 -19.75 12.24
C LYS A 162 -21.40 -18.34 11.69
N ILE A 163 -20.22 -17.92 11.23
CA ILE A 163 -20.03 -16.56 10.72
C ILE A 163 -20.67 -16.40 9.34
N SER A 164 -20.61 -17.41 8.46
CA SER A 164 -21.27 -17.37 7.15
C SER A 164 -22.80 -17.28 7.24
N ASN A 165 -23.39 -17.84 8.31
CA ASN A 165 -24.82 -17.73 8.61
C ASN A 165 -25.19 -16.51 9.48
N SER A 166 -24.23 -15.60 9.72
CA SER A 166 -24.44 -14.38 10.51
C SER A 166 -24.65 -13.14 9.62
N ASN A 167 -24.96 -11.99 10.23
CA ASN A 167 -25.19 -10.73 9.48
C ASN A 167 -23.87 -9.99 9.21
N TYR A 168 -22.91 -10.63 8.53
CA TYR A 168 -21.57 -10.07 8.30
C TYR A 168 -21.49 -9.09 7.11
N GLU A 169 -22.43 -9.16 6.17
CA GLU A 169 -22.40 -8.38 4.91
C GLU A 169 -22.40 -6.85 5.12
N PRO A 170 -23.17 -6.27 6.07
CA PRO A 170 -23.10 -4.83 6.35
C PRO A 170 -21.71 -4.38 6.78
N PHE A 171 -21.03 -5.16 7.61
CA PHE A 171 -19.65 -4.87 8.00
C PHE A 171 -18.71 -4.94 6.78
N LEU A 172 -18.85 -5.97 5.95
CA LEU A 172 -18.02 -6.12 4.75
C LEU A 172 -18.17 -4.90 3.82
N LYS A 173 -19.40 -4.43 3.63
CA LYS A 173 -19.68 -3.21 2.86
C LYS A 173 -19.01 -1.98 3.48
N GLN A 174 -19.19 -1.76 4.79
CA GLN A 174 -18.56 -0.65 5.51
C GLN A 174 -17.02 -0.72 5.41
N ALA A 175 -16.44 -1.93 5.54
CA ALA A 175 -15.01 -2.15 5.45
C ALA A 175 -14.47 -1.76 4.06
N GLN A 176 -15.20 -2.08 2.98
CA GLN A 176 -14.83 -1.66 1.62
C GLN A 176 -15.00 -0.15 1.40
N GLU A 177 -16.04 0.46 1.98
CA GLU A 177 -16.20 1.93 1.97
C GLU A 177 -15.01 2.61 2.64
N TYR A 178 -14.60 2.14 3.82
CA TYR A 178 -13.41 2.64 4.52
C TYR A 178 -12.11 2.39 3.76
N LYS A 179 -11.93 1.21 3.14
CA LYS A 179 -10.80 0.93 2.25
C LYS A 179 -10.69 2.01 1.16
N ASN A 180 -11.80 2.35 0.52
CA ASN A 180 -11.85 3.33 -0.57
C ASN A 180 -11.66 4.77 -0.07
N GLN A 181 -12.32 5.17 1.01
CA GLN A 181 -12.21 6.52 1.58
C GLN A 181 -10.78 6.84 2.05
N MET A 182 -10.11 5.85 2.64
CA MET A 182 -8.72 5.98 3.11
C MET A 182 -7.67 5.68 2.04
N ASN A 183 -8.05 5.40 0.78
CA ASN A 183 -7.13 4.97 -0.29
C ASN A 183 -6.22 3.80 0.12
N LEU A 184 -6.73 2.83 0.89
CA LEU A 184 -5.93 1.68 1.31
C LEU A 184 -5.71 0.73 0.14
N ASN A 185 -4.46 0.30 -0.04
CA ASN A 185 -4.17 -0.88 -0.84
C ASN A 185 -4.57 -2.17 -0.08
N ASP A 186 -4.27 -3.33 -0.66
CA ASP A 186 -4.71 -4.61 -0.08
C ASP A 186 -4.03 -4.89 1.26
N TRP A 187 -2.76 -4.51 1.42
CA TRP A 187 -2.08 -4.61 2.71
C TRP A 187 -2.69 -3.66 3.76
N GLY A 188 -3.02 -2.43 3.37
CA GLY A 188 -3.74 -1.49 4.23
C GLY A 188 -5.09 -2.03 4.68
N TYR A 189 -5.82 -2.70 3.79
CA TYR A 189 -7.06 -3.39 4.12
C TYR A 189 -6.84 -4.52 5.14
N CYS A 190 -5.78 -5.31 4.98
CA CYS A 190 -5.37 -6.32 5.96
C CYS A 190 -5.07 -5.70 7.35
N LEU A 191 -4.34 -4.58 7.39
CA LEU A 191 -4.06 -3.85 8.63
C LEU A 191 -5.33 -3.32 9.28
N TYR A 192 -6.28 -2.80 8.49
CA TYR A 192 -7.58 -2.34 8.97
C TYR A 192 -8.36 -3.49 9.62
N LEU A 193 -8.51 -4.62 8.92
CA LEU A 193 -9.16 -5.82 9.47
C LEU A 193 -8.46 -6.33 10.73
N ASN A 194 -7.13 -6.24 10.80
CA ASN A 194 -6.39 -6.60 12.00
C ASN A 194 -6.70 -5.68 13.20
N LYS A 195 -6.83 -4.36 12.99
CA LYS A 195 -7.19 -3.40 14.04
C LYS A 195 -8.63 -3.61 14.53
N VAL A 196 -9.57 -3.84 13.61
CA VAL A 196 -10.96 -4.19 13.95
C VAL A 196 -11.02 -5.52 14.70
N GLY A 197 -10.41 -6.57 14.15
CA GLY A 197 -10.38 -7.91 14.74
C GLY A 197 -9.75 -7.91 16.13
N LYS A 198 -8.71 -7.09 16.37
CA LYS A 198 -8.13 -6.90 17.70
C LYS A 198 -9.13 -6.38 18.72
N LYS A 199 -9.96 -5.40 18.33
CA LYS A 199 -11.02 -4.83 19.20
C LYS A 199 -12.15 -5.84 19.45
N LEU A 200 -12.62 -6.52 18.41
CA LEU A 200 -13.75 -7.45 18.51
C LEU A 200 -13.44 -8.72 19.33
N THR A 201 -12.18 -9.12 19.40
CA THR A 201 -11.77 -10.42 19.95
C THR A 201 -11.06 -10.32 21.30
N ASP A 202 -11.01 -9.13 21.91
CA ASP A 202 -10.15 -8.81 23.05
C ASP A 202 -8.69 -9.27 22.82
N ASN A 203 -8.23 -9.13 21.58
CA ASN A 203 -6.93 -9.58 21.08
C ASN A 203 -6.63 -11.09 21.22
N SER A 204 -7.64 -11.96 21.22
CA SER A 204 -7.44 -13.40 21.03
C SER A 204 -6.80 -13.67 19.67
N LYS A 205 -5.59 -14.26 19.66
CA LYS A 205 -4.80 -14.48 18.44
C LYS A 205 -5.55 -15.32 17.40
N ASN A 206 -6.05 -16.48 17.82
CA ASN A 206 -6.73 -17.41 16.92
C ASN A 206 -8.01 -16.79 16.36
N LEU A 207 -8.84 -16.21 17.23
CA LEU A 207 -10.11 -15.63 16.82
C LEU A 207 -9.92 -14.43 15.90
N LYS A 208 -8.91 -13.59 16.16
CA LYS A 208 -8.52 -12.48 15.28
C LYS A 208 -8.09 -12.98 13.90
N ARG A 209 -7.25 -14.02 13.82
CA ARG A 209 -6.81 -14.60 12.54
C ARG A 209 -7.95 -15.22 11.76
N LEU A 210 -8.84 -15.96 12.43
CA LEU A 210 -10.05 -16.52 11.84
C LEU A 210 -10.98 -15.43 11.29
N PHE A 211 -11.17 -14.34 12.04
CA PHE A 211 -11.93 -13.18 11.58
C PHE A 211 -11.32 -12.57 10.30
N ILE A 212 -10.01 -12.28 10.31
CA ILE A 212 -9.32 -11.69 9.16
C ILE A 212 -9.41 -12.62 7.95
N TRP A 213 -9.14 -13.92 8.14
CA TRP A 213 -9.24 -14.94 7.10
C TRP A 213 -10.62 -14.99 6.46
N PHE A 214 -11.68 -15.05 7.27
CA PHE A 214 -13.06 -15.05 6.78
C PHE A 214 -13.36 -13.77 5.98
N MET A 215 -13.02 -12.60 6.52
CA MET A 215 -13.32 -11.32 5.89
C MET A 215 -12.53 -11.10 4.60
N LEU A 216 -11.28 -11.58 4.52
CA LEU A 216 -10.48 -11.53 3.30
C LEU A 216 -11.03 -12.47 2.21
N ILE A 217 -11.38 -13.71 2.55
CA ILE A 217 -12.03 -14.60 1.56
C ILE A 217 -13.35 -14.01 1.06
N LYS A 218 -14.19 -13.51 1.98
CA LYS A 218 -15.46 -12.86 1.58
C LYS A 218 -15.26 -11.54 0.83
N SER A 219 -14.06 -10.96 0.87
CA SER A 219 -13.66 -9.82 0.04
C SER A 219 -13.03 -10.21 -1.30
N GLY A 220 -12.94 -11.51 -1.63
CA GLY A 220 -12.41 -11.99 -2.90
C GLY A 220 -10.94 -12.40 -2.88
N TYR A 221 -10.26 -12.37 -1.73
CA TYR A 221 -8.85 -12.75 -1.66
C TYR A 221 -8.64 -14.24 -1.45
N GLN A 222 -7.64 -14.80 -2.12
CA GLN A 222 -7.28 -16.22 -2.10
C GLN A 222 -6.57 -16.65 -0.80
N VAL A 223 -6.90 -16.06 0.33
CA VAL A 223 -6.24 -16.31 1.61
C VAL A 223 -6.52 -17.72 2.11
N LYS A 224 -5.51 -18.37 2.68
CA LYS A 224 -5.64 -19.67 3.32
C LYS A 224 -5.44 -19.58 4.83
N LEU A 225 -5.92 -20.60 5.52
CA LEU A 225 -5.68 -20.78 6.94
C LEU A 225 -4.70 -21.93 7.15
N GLY A 226 -3.64 -21.67 7.89
CA GLY A 226 -2.73 -22.67 8.43
C GLY A 226 -3.16 -23.05 9.83
N PHE A 227 -2.91 -24.29 10.23
CA PHE A 227 -3.24 -24.83 11.54
C PHE A 227 -2.11 -25.75 12.03
N VAL A 228 -1.71 -25.57 13.30
CA VAL A 228 -0.78 -26.47 14.00
C VAL A 228 -1.17 -26.51 15.47
N GLU A 229 -1.36 -27.71 16.02
CA GLU A 229 -1.75 -27.96 17.41
C GLU A 229 -3.01 -27.18 17.83
N ASN A 230 -2.88 -26.08 18.59
CA ASN A 230 -4.01 -25.25 19.02
C ASN A 230 -3.90 -23.80 18.49
N ALA A 231 -3.17 -23.60 17.39
CA ALA A 231 -2.90 -22.29 16.81
C ALA A 231 -3.21 -22.26 15.31
N VAL A 232 -3.82 -21.16 14.86
CA VAL A 232 -4.01 -20.87 13.44
C VAL A 232 -3.06 -19.78 12.95
N PHE A 233 -2.75 -19.83 11.67
CA PHE A 233 -1.85 -18.92 10.97
C PHE A 233 -2.53 -18.39 9.72
N LEU A 234 -2.39 -17.09 9.46
CA LEU A 234 -2.94 -16.45 8.27
C LEU A 234 -1.94 -16.60 7.12
N LEU A 235 -2.38 -17.20 6.02
CA LEU A 235 -1.54 -17.48 4.85
C LEU A 235 -1.98 -16.59 3.68
N LEU A 236 -1.24 -15.51 3.42
CA LEU A 236 -1.55 -14.55 2.36
C LEU A 236 -0.72 -14.85 1.11
N PRO A 237 -1.34 -15.08 -0.06
CA PRO A 237 -0.61 -15.03 -1.31
C PRO A 237 -0.45 -13.58 -1.76
N SER A 238 0.65 -13.25 -2.42
CA SER A 238 0.95 -11.88 -2.84
C SER A 238 1.52 -11.82 -4.26
N LYS A 239 1.23 -10.71 -4.95
CA LYS A 239 1.85 -10.36 -6.24
C LYS A 239 3.30 -9.93 -6.08
N ASN A 240 3.65 -9.45 -4.89
CA ASN A 240 4.98 -8.97 -4.55
C ASN A 240 5.67 -9.96 -3.60
N VAL A 241 7.00 -9.94 -3.56
CA VAL A 241 7.77 -10.75 -2.65
C VAL A 241 7.73 -10.13 -1.25
N LEU A 242 7.30 -10.88 -0.24
CA LEU A 242 7.46 -10.47 1.17
C LEU A 242 8.78 -11.02 1.71
N PHE A 243 9.83 -10.20 1.68
CA PHE A 243 11.16 -10.59 2.15
C PHE A 243 11.17 -10.82 3.67
N GLY A 244 11.96 -11.81 4.09
CA GLY A 244 12.08 -12.20 5.50
C GLY A 244 10.83 -12.87 6.10
N VAL A 245 9.75 -13.04 5.32
CA VAL A 245 8.52 -13.68 5.78
C VAL A 245 8.52 -15.16 5.41
N THR A 246 8.28 -16.03 6.39
CA THR A 246 8.15 -17.48 6.18
C THR A 246 6.98 -17.76 5.24
N TYR A 247 7.12 -18.73 4.35
CA TYR A 247 6.09 -19.06 3.38
C TYR A 247 5.95 -20.56 3.15
N LEU A 248 4.80 -20.96 2.63
CA LEU A 248 4.52 -22.28 2.09
C LEU A 248 4.45 -22.18 0.56
N ILE A 249 4.66 -23.30 -0.14
CA ILE A 249 4.42 -23.41 -1.57
C ILE A 249 3.24 -24.37 -1.77
N LEU A 250 2.16 -23.87 -2.38
CA LEU A 250 0.98 -24.65 -2.77
C LEU A 250 0.74 -24.38 -4.25
N ASP A 251 0.67 -25.42 -5.08
CA ASP A 251 0.46 -25.30 -6.54
C ASP A 251 1.37 -24.23 -7.19
N GLU A 252 2.67 -24.28 -6.86
CA GLU A 252 3.72 -23.34 -7.32
C GLU A 252 3.55 -21.88 -6.83
N GLN A 253 2.47 -21.55 -6.12
CA GLN A 253 2.21 -20.24 -5.52
C GLN A 253 2.76 -20.16 -4.09
N LYS A 254 3.39 -19.02 -3.76
CA LYS A 254 3.84 -18.73 -2.39
C LYS A 254 2.69 -18.18 -1.56
N PHE A 255 2.54 -18.75 -0.36
CA PHE A 255 1.63 -18.29 0.68
C PHE A 255 2.42 -17.89 1.91
N TYR A 256 2.45 -16.59 2.20
CA TYR A 256 3.23 -16.00 3.27
C TYR A 256 2.50 -16.11 4.61
N VAL A 257 3.21 -16.58 5.64
CA VAL A 257 2.71 -16.68 7.01
C VAL A 257 2.79 -15.30 7.66
N VAL A 258 1.68 -14.56 7.61
CA VAL A 258 1.66 -13.15 8.00
C VAL A 258 1.28 -12.96 9.47
N ASN A 259 1.99 -12.05 10.13
CA ASN A 259 1.68 -11.57 11.46
C ASN A 259 1.82 -10.05 11.52
N PHE A 260 0.73 -9.37 11.85
CA PHE A 260 0.65 -7.89 11.88
C PHE A 260 1.14 -7.26 13.19
N GLU A 261 1.64 -8.05 14.15
CA GLU A 261 2.09 -7.56 15.44
C GLU A 261 3.56 -7.94 15.69
N GLN A 262 3.82 -8.98 16.47
CA GLN A 262 5.18 -9.38 16.85
C GLN A 262 5.59 -10.65 16.13
N LYS A 263 6.86 -10.74 15.74
CA LYS A 263 7.45 -11.98 15.23
C LYS A 263 7.21 -13.11 16.24
N GLU A 264 6.57 -14.16 15.78
CA GLU A 264 6.38 -15.38 16.58
C GLU A 264 7.21 -16.51 16.00
N LYS A 265 7.59 -17.47 16.84
CA LYS A 265 8.25 -18.68 16.36
C LYS A 265 7.23 -19.47 15.55
N LEU A 266 7.58 -19.76 14.31
CA LEU A 266 6.75 -20.54 13.42
C LEU A 266 7.18 -22.01 13.45
N PRO A 267 6.22 -22.93 13.32
CA PRO A 267 6.52 -24.36 13.18
C PRO A 267 7.19 -24.64 11.82
N LEU A 268 7.93 -25.76 11.74
CA LEU A 268 8.63 -26.17 10.52
C LEU A 268 7.69 -26.70 9.44
N ALA A 269 6.49 -27.15 9.84
CA ALA A 269 5.44 -27.59 8.94
C ALA A 269 4.11 -27.04 9.45
N ILE A 270 3.22 -26.66 8.52
CA ILE A 270 1.90 -26.10 8.81
C ILE A 270 0.86 -26.94 8.07
N GLN A 271 -0.24 -27.32 8.74
CA GLN A 271 -1.35 -27.97 8.07
C GLN A 271 -2.22 -26.90 7.38
N THR A 272 -2.55 -27.11 6.11
CA THR A 272 -3.48 -26.24 5.36
C THR A 272 -4.14 -27.04 4.24
N TYR A 273 -4.83 -26.38 3.33
CA TYR A 273 -5.68 -27.00 2.32
C TYR A 273 -5.46 -26.39 0.93
N GLU A 274 -5.55 -27.21 -0.13
CA GLU A 274 -5.26 -26.79 -1.51
C GLU A 274 -6.44 -26.09 -2.18
N GLY A 275 -7.67 -26.52 -1.89
CA GLY A 275 -8.89 -25.93 -2.44
C GLY A 275 -9.04 -24.42 -2.15
N ASN A 276 -9.69 -23.71 -3.07
CA ASN A 276 -10.01 -22.30 -2.93
C ASN A 276 -11.51 -22.11 -2.71
N TYR A 277 -11.87 -21.07 -1.96
CA TYR A 277 -13.27 -20.65 -1.90
C TYR A 277 -13.63 -20.01 -3.26
N PRO A 278 -14.78 -20.34 -3.88
CA PRO A 278 -15.12 -19.82 -5.20
C PRO A 278 -15.15 -18.29 -5.25
N ASP A 279 -14.69 -17.74 -6.37
CA ASP A 279 -14.59 -16.30 -6.64
C ASP A 279 -13.61 -15.53 -5.72
N ALA A 280 -12.82 -16.24 -4.91
CA ALA A 280 -11.78 -15.66 -4.04
C ALA A 280 -10.37 -15.92 -4.62
N ASP A 281 -10.06 -15.30 -5.74
CA ASP A 281 -8.83 -15.55 -6.52
C ASP A 281 -7.81 -14.39 -6.43
N ASP A 282 -8.15 -13.28 -5.75
CA ASP A 282 -7.27 -12.12 -5.70
C ASP A 282 -6.05 -12.34 -4.81
N LEU A 283 -4.88 -11.97 -5.34
CA LEU A 283 -3.62 -11.92 -4.61
C LEU A 283 -3.41 -10.56 -3.97
N ILE A 284 -2.78 -10.54 -2.78
CA ILE A 284 -2.47 -9.28 -2.08
C ILE A 284 -1.47 -8.45 -2.90
N ASP A 285 -1.87 -7.22 -3.23
CA ASP A 285 -1.03 -6.23 -3.90
C ASP A 285 -0.43 -5.22 -2.90
N LEU A 286 0.90 -5.21 -2.80
CA LEU A 286 1.63 -4.32 -1.91
C LEU A 286 1.94 -2.96 -2.56
N ARG A 287 1.55 -2.72 -3.82
CA ARG A 287 1.79 -1.42 -4.45
C ARG A 287 0.93 -0.34 -3.83
N ILE A 288 1.49 0.87 -3.76
CA ILE A 288 0.80 2.07 -3.26
C ILE A 288 0.71 3.06 -4.39
N THR A 289 -0.44 3.07 -5.06
CA THR A 289 -0.68 3.94 -6.23
C THR A 289 -1.30 5.29 -5.85
N LYS A 290 -1.80 5.39 -4.62
CA LYS A 290 -2.33 6.62 -4.01
C LYS A 290 -1.85 6.68 -2.57
N ALA A 291 -1.50 7.88 -2.11
CA ALA A 291 -1.13 8.06 -0.72
C ALA A 291 -2.34 7.71 0.18
N PRO A 292 -2.13 6.94 1.26
CA PRO A 292 -3.22 6.60 2.17
C PRO A 292 -3.72 7.87 2.86
N LEU A 293 -5.04 8.02 2.91
CA LEU A 293 -5.73 9.14 3.56
C LEU A 293 -6.10 8.74 4.98
N ILE A 294 -5.12 8.86 5.88
CA ILE A 294 -5.27 8.61 7.31
C ILE A 294 -5.52 9.94 8.05
N SER A 295 -5.50 9.93 9.38
CA SER A 295 -5.53 11.15 10.20
C SER A 295 -4.40 12.12 9.80
N LYS A 296 -4.71 13.41 9.79
CA LYS A 296 -3.77 14.48 9.42
C LYS A 296 -3.00 14.96 10.64
N GLU A 297 -1.91 14.28 10.96
CA GLU A 297 -0.95 14.72 11.98
C GLU A 297 0.29 15.31 11.28
N ILE A 298 0.20 16.57 10.85
CA ILE A 298 1.27 17.22 10.08
C ILE A 298 2.39 17.70 10.99
N VAL A 299 3.62 17.34 10.63
CA VAL A 299 4.84 17.73 11.34
C VAL A 299 5.78 18.44 10.36
N GLU A 300 6.47 19.47 10.84
CA GLU A 300 7.47 20.22 10.09
C GLU A 300 8.89 19.75 10.42
N ARG A 301 9.76 19.74 9.41
CA ARG A 301 11.19 19.45 9.55
C ARG A 301 12.00 20.41 8.70
N GLU A 302 13.04 20.97 9.30
CA GLU A 302 14.03 21.75 8.56
C GLU A 302 15.09 20.84 7.94
N LEU A 303 15.26 20.95 6.63
CA LEU A 303 16.30 20.27 5.85
C LEU A 303 17.22 21.32 5.22
N LYS A 304 18.53 21.09 5.34
CA LYS A 304 19.54 22.07 4.96
C LYS A 304 20.61 21.44 4.09
N PHE A 305 20.94 22.10 2.99
CA PHE A 305 22.06 21.70 2.13
C PHE A 305 22.82 22.92 1.59
N LYS A 306 23.98 22.67 1.02
CA LYS A 306 24.79 23.69 0.35
C LYS A 306 25.05 23.30 -1.10
N TYR A 307 24.96 24.25 -2.01
CA TYR A 307 25.31 24.06 -3.41
C TYR A 307 25.96 25.34 -3.95
N LYS A 308 27.10 25.20 -4.63
CA LYS A 308 27.92 26.33 -5.16
C LYS A 308 28.17 27.48 -4.16
N GLY A 309 28.36 27.14 -2.88
CA GLY A 309 28.64 28.11 -1.81
C GLY A 309 27.38 28.76 -1.19
N GLU A 310 26.23 28.62 -1.82
CA GLU A 310 24.94 29.03 -1.26
C GLU A 310 24.38 27.98 -0.30
N THR A 311 23.62 28.43 0.68
CA THR A 311 22.96 27.58 1.67
C THR A 311 21.46 27.66 1.45
N TYR A 312 20.83 26.51 1.25
CA TYR A 312 19.40 26.39 1.09
C TYR A 312 18.81 25.72 2.33
N ILE A 313 17.64 26.20 2.74
CA ILE A 313 16.88 25.69 3.88
C ILE A 313 15.46 25.44 3.39
N LEU A 314 14.98 24.22 3.58
CA LEU A 314 13.63 23.80 3.25
C LEU A 314 12.91 23.42 4.53
N THR A 315 11.73 23.99 4.78
CA THR A 315 10.83 23.56 5.84
C THR A 315 9.81 22.61 5.23
N VAL A 316 10.10 21.32 5.25
CA VAL A 316 9.24 20.29 4.67
C VAL A 316 8.20 19.84 5.69
N GLN A 317 7.02 19.48 5.20
CA GLN A 317 5.95 18.88 5.99
C GLN A 317 5.86 17.39 5.68
N TYR A 318 5.42 16.60 6.65
CA TYR A 318 5.04 15.20 6.45
C TYR A 318 3.92 14.80 7.41
N ASN A 319 3.15 13.77 7.07
CA ASN A 319 2.08 13.26 7.90
C ASN A 319 2.58 12.11 8.79
N LEU A 320 2.68 12.37 10.10
CA LEU A 320 3.14 11.41 11.09
C LEU A 320 2.27 10.14 11.16
N SER A 321 0.96 10.26 10.97
CA SER A 321 0.06 9.10 10.91
C SER A 321 0.38 8.18 9.74
N THR A 322 0.74 8.76 8.59
CA THR A 322 1.14 8.00 7.40
C THR A 322 2.49 7.33 7.60
N ALA A 323 3.46 8.03 8.21
CA ALA A 323 4.73 7.42 8.57
C ALA A 323 4.55 6.24 9.56
N LYS A 324 3.68 6.38 10.58
CA LYS A 324 3.32 5.30 11.51
C LYS A 324 2.64 4.12 10.79
N TYR A 325 1.83 4.39 9.77
CA TYR A 325 1.22 3.36 8.92
C TYR A 325 2.28 2.53 8.18
N PHE A 326 3.36 3.16 7.71
CA PHE A 326 4.45 2.48 7.00
C PHE A 326 5.50 1.81 7.89
N GLU A 327 5.56 2.13 9.19
CA GLU A 327 6.59 1.63 10.10
C GLU A 327 6.78 0.10 10.01
N ASN A 328 5.67 -0.64 9.98
CA ASN A 328 5.64 -2.10 9.91
C ASN A 328 5.14 -2.63 8.55
N TYR A 329 5.26 -1.83 7.49
CA TYR A 329 5.02 -2.31 6.13
C TYR A 329 5.99 -3.45 5.80
N PRO A 330 5.54 -4.55 5.16
CA PRO A 330 6.42 -5.65 4.78
C PRO A 330 7.53 -5.16 3.87
N LEU A 331 8.74 -5.64 4.13
CA LEU A 331 9.84 -5.46 3.18
C LEU A 331 9.49 -6.19 1.88
N THR A 332 9.49 -5.45 0.78
CA THR A 332 8.99 -5.93 -0.51
C THR A 332 9.88 -5.47 -1.66
N ASP A 333 9.54 -5.87 -2.88
CA ASP A 333 10.20 -5.43 -4.11
C ASP A 333 10.36 -3.89 -4.16
N LEU A 334 11.54 -3.43 -4.58
CA LEU A 334 11.90 -2.00 -4.56
C LEU A 334 11.00 -1.13 -5.46
N ASP A 335 10.46 -1.69 -6.55
CA ASP A 335 9.54 -0.99 -7.45
C ASP A 335 8.27 -0.50 -6.73
N VAL A 336 7.83 -1.18 -5.67
CA VAL A 336 6.73 -0.72 -4.80
C VAL A 336 7.06 0.64 -4.17
N TYR A 337 8.28 0.81 -3.67
CA TYR A 337 8.72 2.03 -3.00
C TYR A 337 9.02 3.14 -4.00
N PHE A 338 9.73 2.81 -5.09
CA PHE A 338 10.03 3.76 -6.15
C PHE A 338 8.76 4.35 -6.76
N ASN A 339 7.67 3.59 -6.91
CA ASN A 339 6.44 4.10 -7.54
C ASN A 339 5.43 4.74 -6.58
N ALA A 340 5.68 4.71 -5.26
CA ALA A 340 4.75 5.24 -4.28
C ALA A 340 4.73 6.78 -4.26
N PRO A 341 3.53 7.42 -4.15
CA PRO A 341 3.42 8.85 -4.02
C PRO A 341 3.66 9.34 -2.59
N LEU A 342 4.03 10.62 -2.44
CA LEU A 342 3.95 11.35 -1.18
C LEU A 342 2.49 11.71 -0.84
N THR A 343 2.21 11.98 0.44
CA THR A 343 0.99 12.68 0.84
C THR A 343 0.92 14.07 0.20
N ASN A 344 -0.28 14.62 0.05
CA ASN A 344 -0.47 15.92 -0.62
C ASN A 344 0.29 17.04 0.08
N GLU A 345 0.32 17.03 1.42
CA GLU A 345 1.00 18.00 2.26
C GLU A 345 2.53 17.90 2.10
N ALA A 346 3.08 16.68 2.15
CA ALA A 346 4.50 16.44 1.91
C ALA A 346 4.92 16.82 0.50
N ASN A 347 4.15 16.38 -0.49
CA ASN A 347 4.38 16.69 -1.89
C ASN A 347 4.37 18.20 -2.13
N PHE A 348 3.35 18.92 -1.66
CA PHE A 348 3.27 20.36 -1.83
C PHE A 348 4.45 21.09 -1.19
N SER A 349 4.75 20.80 0.08
CA SER A 349 5.80 21.50 0.83
C SER A 349 7.19 21.30 0.20
N VAL A 350 7.49 20.09 -0.29
CA VAL A 350 8.76 19.78 -0.96
C VAL A 350 8.83 20.41 -2.36
N ILE A 351 7.79 20.22 -3.18
CA ILE A 351 7.81 20.64 -4.59
C ILE A 351 7.79 22.17 -4.72
N SER A 352 6.98 22.87 -3.92
CA SER A 352 6.90 24.33 -3.97
C SER A 352 8.23 25.01 -3.63
N GLN A 353 8.94 24.53 -2.62
CA GLN A 353 10.23 25.12 -2.22
C GLN A 353 11.37 24.76 -3.17
N LEU A 354 11.40 23.52 -3.69
CA LEU A 354 12.40 23.13 -4.68
C LEU A 354 12.16 23.81 -6.02
N LYS A 355 10.91 24.09 -6.41
CA LYS A 355 10.60 24.81 -7.64
C LYS A 355 11.36 26.12 -7.75
N ASP A 356 11.33 26.95 -6.70
CA ASP A 356 11.98 28.27 -6.70
C ASP A 356 13.52 28.17 -6.80
N ILE A 357 14.08 27.02 -6.43
CA ILE A 357 15.52 26.74 -6.55
C ILE A 357 15.85 26.20 -7.94
N LEU A 358 14.94 25.53 -8.64
CA LEU A 358 15.24 24.76 -9.86
C LEU A 358 14.82 25.45 -11.15
N GLU A 359 13.79 26.29 -11.12
CA GLU A 359 13.34 27.00 -12.32
C GLU A 359 14.46 27.87 -12.89
N GLU A 360 14.44 27.99 -14.22
CA GLU A 360 15.43 28.75 -15.00
C GLU A 360 16.85 28.15 -15.00
N LYS A 361 17.08 27.03 -14.30
CA LYS A 361 18.36 26.31 -14.35
C LYS A 361 18.43 25.33 -15.52
N PRO A 362 19.62 25.04 -16.06
CA PRO A 362 19.82 23.91 -16.95
C PRO A 362 19.42 22.58 -16.28
N GLU A 363 18.80 21.68 -17.05
CA GLU A 363 18.33 20.36 -16.59
C GLU A 363 19.40 19.59 -15.79
N ALA A 364 20.63 19.54 -16.31
CA ALA A 364 21.77 18.90 -15.65
C ALA A 364 22.15 19.56 -14.31
N GLU A 365 22.05 20.89 -14.21
CA GLU A 365 22.29 21.60 -12.96
C GLU A 365 21.16 21.33 -11.96
N ALA A 366 19.91 21.32 -12.42
CA ALA A 366 18.76 21.04 -11.58
C ALA A 366 18.84 19.63 -10.97
N VAL A 367 19.22 18.61 -11.75
CA VAL A 367 19.43 17.25 -11.21
C VAL A 367 20.60 17.23 -10.22
N ASN A 368 21.70 17.96 -10.46
CA ASN A 368 22.80 18.05 -9.47
C ASN A 368 22.39 18.73 -8.17
N ILE A 369 21.50 19.73 -8.21
CA ILE A 369 20.95 20.37 -7.01
C ILE A 369 20.11 19.37 -6.22
N LEU A 370 19.22 18.64 -6.89
CA LEU A 370 18.43 17.57 -6.26
C LEU A 370 19.33 16.48 -5.67
N LEU A 371 20.36 16.07 -6.40
CA LEU A 371 21.32 15.07 -5.96
C LEU A 371 22.08 15.54 -4.72
N ARG A 372 22.56 16.79 -4.73
CA ARG A 372 23.23 17.43 -3.58
C ARG A 372 22.31 17.53 -2.37
N PHE A 373 21.05 17.91 -2.58
CA PHE A 373 20.03 17.98 -1.54
C PHE A 373 19.88 16.63 -0.84
N VAL A 374 19.62 15.56 -1.57
CA VAL A 374 19.45 14.21 -0.99
C VAL A 374 20.75 13.72 -0.33
N GLN A 375 21.90 13.93 -0.96
CA GLN A 375 23.20 13.47 -0.44
C GLN A 375 23.56 14.10 0.92
N THR A 376 23.15 15.35 1.18
CA THR A 376 23.70 16.16 2.28
C THR A 376 22.68 16.72 3.27
N ALA A 377 21.40 16.80 2.92
CA ALA A 377 20.35 17.22 3.85
C ALA A 377 19.92 16.11 4.80
N PHE A 378 20.17 14.85 4.43
CA PHE A 378 19.83 13.67 5.22
C PHE A 378 21.08 13.01 5.77
N LYS A 379 21.01 12.57 7.03
CA LYS A 379 22.10 11.80 7.66
C LYS A 379 22.03 10.35 7.20
N TYR A 380 23.18 9.72 7.05
CA TYR A 380 23.29 8.31 6.71
C TYR A 380 23.40 7.44 7.96
N LYS A 381 22.73 6.29 7.95
CA LYS A 381 22.91 5.18 8.87
C LYS A 381 22.26 3.95 8.24
N THR A 382 22.89 2.78 8.37
CA THR A 382 22.31 1.53 7.86
C THR A 382 21.06 1.13 8.64
N ASP A 383 20.14 0.45 7.97
CA ASP A 383 18.93 -0.08 8.60
C ASP A 383 19.20 -1.00 9.79
N ASP A 384 20.21 -1.87 9.70
CA ASP A 384 20.60 -2.74 10.81
C ASP A 384 21.03 -1.94 12.05
N GLU A 385 21.73 -0.82 11.89
CA GLU A 385 22.10 0.06 13.01
C GLU A 385 20.91 0.85 13.58
N GLN A 386 19.88 1.11 12.77
CA GLN A 386 18.73 1.91 13.15
C GLN A 386 17.58 1.06 13.74
N PHE A 387 17.27 -0.06 13.10
CA PHE A 387 16.10 -0.89 13.39
C PHE A 387 16.46 -2.32 13.80
N GLY A 388 17.71 -2.76 13.62
CA GLY A 388 18.12 -4.15 13.81
C GLY A 388 17.52 -5.11 12.77
N ARG A 389 17.09 -4.56 11.64
CA ARG A 389 16.56 -5.26 10.47
C ARG A 389 16.60 -4.34 9.26
N GLU A 390 16.69 -4.92 8.08
CA GLU A 390 16.38 -4.25 6.82
C GLU A 390 14.96 -3.63 6.83
N LYS A 391 14.86 -2.38 6.35
CA LYS A 391 13.64 -1.59 6.23
C LYS A 391 13.82 -0.45 5.20
N SER A 392 13.49 -0.75 3.95
CA SER A 392 13.35 0.30 2.94
C SER A 392 12.19 1.25 3.24
N PHE A 393 12.38 2.53 2.94
CA PHE A 393 11.42 3.60 3.19
C PHE A 393 10.59 3.97 1.96
N PHE A 394 9.33 4.30 2.22
CA PHE A 394 8.61 5.19 1.31
C PHE A 394 9.15 6.63 1.42
N SER A 395 8.93 7.45 0.39
CA SER A 395 9.38 8.85 0.39
C SER A 395 8.88 9.64 1.61
N GLU A 396 7.68 9.33 2.11
CA GLU A 396 7.11 9.94 3.33
C GLU A 396 7.96 9.63 4.57
N GLU A 397 8.43 8.39 4.70
CA GLU A 397 9.27 7.94 5.82
C GLU A 397 10.67 8.56 5.79
N THR A 398 11.20 8.88 4.60
CA THR A 398 12.47 9.61 4.45
C THR A 398 12.40 11.01 5.08
N LEU A 399 11.25 11.66 5.01
CA LEU A 399 11.02 12.96 5.65
C LEU A 399 10.85 12.83 7.17
N PHE A 400 10.33 11.70 7.65
CA PHE A 400 10.09 11.41 9.05
C PHE A 400 11.35 10.96 9.81
N TYR A 401 12.06 9.93 9.33
CA TYR A 401 13.16 9.31 10.08
C TYR A 401 14.43 10.19 10.09
N PRO A 402 15.21 10.16 11.19
CA PRO A 402 16.39 11.01 11.33
C PRO A 402 17.57 10.62 10.43
N PHE A 403 17.61 9.37 9.98
CA PHE A 403 18.61 8.85 9.05
C PHE A 403 17.93 8.02 7.96
N CYS A 404 18.61 7.88 6.83
CA CYS A 404 18.20 7.06 5.70
C CYS A 404 19.45 6.53 4.95
N ASP A 405 19.34 5.36 4.34
CA ASP A 405 20.45 4.72 3.62
C ASP A 405 20.26 4.74 2.09
N CYS A 406 20.84 3.79 1.36
CA CYS A 406 21.03 3.90 -0.09
C CYS A 406 19.73 3.82 -0.91
N GLU A 407 18.85 2.88 -0.58
CA GLU A 407 17.59 2.72 -1.29
C GLU A 407 16.62 3.83 -0.94
N ASP A 408 16.57 4.28 0.32
CA ASP A 408 15.70 5.37 0.75
C ASP A 408 16.02 6.65 -0.01
N ARG A 409 17.33 6.96 -0.12
CA ARG A 409 17.85 8.09 -0.88
C ARG A 409 17.53 7.94 -2.36
N SER A 410 17.63 6.73 -2.91
CA SER A 410 17.33 6.45 -4.32
C SER A 410 15.85 6.58 -4.65
N VAL A 411 14.97 6.07 -3.77
CA VAL A 411 13.51 6.22 -3.85
C VAL A 411 13.14 7.70 -3.82
N PHE A 412 13.64 8.45 -2.83
CA PHE A 412 13.31 9.87 -2.67
C PHE A 412 13.90 10.72 -3.81
N PHE A 413 15.15 10.49 -4.23
CA PHE A 413 15.75 11.19 -5.37
C PHE A 413 14.98 10.93 -6.68
N SER A 414 14.61 9.66 -6.95
CA SER A 414 13.80 9.32 -8.12
C SER A 414 12.43 10.00 -8.09
N TYR A 415 11.80 10.07 -6.91
CA TYR A 415 10.56 10.83 -6.72
C TYR A 415 10.75 12.30 -7.13
N LEU A 416 11.78 12.97 -6.62
CA LEU A 416 12.05 14.38 -6.91
C LEU A 416 12.28 14.62 -8.40
N VAL A 417 13.14 13.83 -9.05
CA VAL A 417 13.46 14.01 -10.46
C VAL A 417 12.24 13.82 -11.36
N ARG A 418 11.42 12.78 -11.12
CA ARG A 418 10.21 12.54 -11.92
C ARG A 418 9.15 13.63 -11.71
N ASN A 419 8.93 14.06 -10.48
CA ASN A 419 7.84 14.99 -10.17
C ASN A 419 8.21 16.46 -10.41
N LEU A 420 9.49 16.85 -10.30
CA LEU A 420 9.93 18.23 -10.56
C LEU A 420 10.34 18.44 -12.02
N LEU A 421 11.03 17.47 -12.62
CA LEU A 421 11.68 17.64 -13.92
C LEU A 421 11.04 16.80 -15.02
N GLY A 422 10.16 15.84 -14.69
CA GLY A 422 9.51 14.98 -15.68
C GLY A 422 10.47 14.04 -16.41
N LEU A 423 11.66 13.81 -15.87
CA LEU A 423 12.67 12.94 -16.48
C LEU A 423 12.45 11.49 -16.07
N ASN A 424 12.75 10.57 -17.00
CA ASN A 424 12.72 9.14 -16.70
C ASN A 424 13.89 8.77 -15.81
N VAL A 425 13.61 7.95 -14.79
CA VAL A 425 14.59 7.43 -13.83
C VAL A 425 14.45 5.93 -13.76
N ILE A 426 15.57 5.22 -13.67
CA ILE A 426 15.62 3.79 -13.34
C ILE A 426 16.40 3.59 -12.04
N GLY A 427 16.02 2.57 -11.26
CA GLY A 427 16.82 2.13 -10.12
C GLY A 427 17.92 1.18 -10.56
N LEU A 428 19.06 1.24 -9.88
CA LEU A 428 20.21 0.35 -10.10
C LEU A 428 20.42 -0.47 -8.85
N ASP A 429 20.21 -1.77 -8.96
CA ASP A 429 20.39 -2.76 -7.88
C ASP A 429 21.75 -3.43 -8.04
N TYR A 430 22.73 -2.91 -7.29
CA TYR A 430 24.06 -3.51 -7.17
C TYR A 430 24.09 -4.37 -5.90
N PRO A 431 24.94 -5.41 -5.85
CA PRO A 431 25.17 -6.16 -4.62
C PRO A 431 25.63 -5.24 -3.48
N GLY A 432 24.78 -5.09 -2.46
CA GLY A 432 24.98 -4.27 -1.26
C GLY A 432 24.71 -2.77 -1.44
N HIS A 433 24.17 -2.32 -2.59
CA HIS A 433 23.98 -0.89 -2.86
C HIS A 433 22.91 -0.58 -3.89
N ILE A 434 22.00 0.34 -3.56
CA ILE A 434 20.99 0.86 -4.49
C ILE A 434 21.37 2.29 -4.92
N ALA A 435 21.34 2.52 -6.23
CA ALA A 435 21.52 3.84 -6.83
C ALA A 435 20.42 4.13 -7.88
N THR A 436 20.56 5.23 -8.61
CA THR A 436 19.66 5.57 -9.72
C THR A 436 20.43 5.95 -10.98
N ALA A 437 19.75 5.90 -12.12
CA ALA A 437 20.21 6.55 -13.34
C ALA A 437 19.08 7.34 -14.00
N VAL A 438 19.41 8.50 -14.56
CA VAL A 438 18.46 9.45 -15.14
C VAL A 438 18.67 9.56 -16.65
N LYS A 439 17.58 9.51 -17.40
CA LYS A 439 17.60 9.80 -18.84
C LYS A 439 17.48 11.30 -19.04
N PHE A 440 18.56 11.91 -19.50
CA PHE A 440 18.60 13.33 -19.85
C PHE A 440 18.11 13.56 -21.29
N ASN A 441 17.58 14.75 -21.55
CA ASN A 441 17.17 15.16 -22.89
C ASN A 441 18.36 15.63 -23.75
N THR A 442 19.54 15.76 -23.15
CA THR A 442 20.80 16.10 -23.81
C THR A 442 21.82 14.98 -23.62
N ASP A 443 22.71 14.82 -24.60
CA ASP A 443 23.80 13.86 -24.48
C ASP A 443 24.88 14.43 -23.56
N LEU A 444 24.98 13.85 -22.37
CA LEU A 444 25.93 14.23 -21.34
C LEU A 444 27.01 13.14 -21.19
N GLU A 445 28.24 13.56 -20.94
CA GLU A 445 29.35 12.66 -20.61
C GLU A 445 29.24 12.14 -19.17
N GLY A 446 29.66 10.89 -18.96
CA GLY A 446 29.79 10.28 -17.63
C GLY A 446 29.44 8.80 -17.63
N ASP A 447 29.59 8.18 -16.46
CA ASP A 447 29.23 6.79 -16.21
C ASP A 447 27.72 6.61 -16.47
N SER A 448 27.36 5.64 -17.30
CA SER A 448 25.97 5.43 -17.75
C SER A 448 25.66 3.96 -17.96
N VAL A 449 24.36 3.65 -17.94
CA VAL A 449 23.81 2.34 -18.29
C VAL A 449 22.89 2.47 -19.49
N THR A 450 22.74 1.40 -20.27
CA THR A 450 21.79 1.35 -21.38
C THR A 450 20.62 0.47 -21.01
N PHE A 451 19.41 0.99 -21.13
CA PHE A 451 18.17 0.26 -20.86
C PHE A 451 17.15 0.61 -21.95
N ASN A 452 16.48 -0.41 -22.52
CA ASN A 452 15.53 -0.24 -23.63
C ASN A 452 16.07 0.61 -24.81
N ASN A 453 17.36 0.44 -25.15
CA ASN A 453 18.09 1.21 -26.17
C ASN A 453 18.23 2.71 -25.88
N GLU A 454 18.02 3.13 -24.63
CA GLU A 454 18.20 4.51 -24.19
C GLU A 454 19.33 4.61 -23.15
N LYS A 455 20.09 5.71 -23.21
CA LYS A 455 21.20 5.97 -22.30
C LYS A 455 20.68 6.67 -21.03
N TYR A 456 20.99 6.08 -19.88
CA TYR A 456 20.71 6.64 -18.57
C TYR A 456 22.02 6.94 -17.85
N LEU A 457 22.21 8.18 -17.43
CA LEU A 457 23.41 8.62 -16.73
C LEU A 457 23.30 8.31 -15.24
N VAL A 458 24.35 7.74 -14.63
CA VAL A 458 24.34 7.35 -13.22
C VAL A 458 24.20 8.58 -12.32
N CYS A 459 23.27 8.53 -11.37
CA CYS A 459 23.00 9.58 -10.39
C CYS A 459 22.89 8.90 -9.02
N ASP A 460 23.98 8.87 -8.26
CA ASP A 460 24.04 8.16 -6.98
C ASP A 460 23.79 9.11 -5.80
N PRO A 461 22.63 9.03 -5.11
CA PRO A 461 22.28 9.94 -4.02
C PRO A 461 22.99 9.59 -2.69
N THR A 462 23.79 8.53 -2.67
CA THR A 462 24.56 8.05 -1.52
C THR A 462 26.05 8.30 -1.70
N TYR A 463 26.53 8.47 -2.94
CA TYR A 463 27.89 8.91 -3.22
C TYR A 463 28.07 10.40 -2.91
N VAL A 464 28.38 10.74 -1.66
CA VAL A 464 28.40 12.13 -1.18
C VAL A 464 29.38 12.97 -2.01
N ASN A 465 28.93 14.15 -2.43
CA ASN A 465 29.65 15.10 -3.29
C ASN A 465 29.74 14.72 -4.77
N ALA A 466 29.25 13.55 -5.17
CA ALA A 466 29.20 13.18 -6.57
C ALA A 466 28.18 14.03 -7.32
N ASN A 467 28.56 14.42 -8.54
CA ASN A 467 27.67 14.98 -9.54
C ASN A 467 27.08 13.85 -10.40
N ILE A 468 26.09 14.18 -11.23
CA ILE A 468 25.59 13.28 -12.28
C ILE A 468 26.74 12.71 -13.12
N GLY A 469 26.61 11.45 -13.54
CA GLY A 469 27.61 10.75 -14.36
C GLY A 469 28.82 10.24 -13.58
N LEU A 470 28.77 10.24 -12.25
CA LEU A 470 29.80 9.61 -11.42
C LEU A 470 29.22 8.37 -10.73
N CYS A 471 29.71 7.20 -11.11
CA CYS A 471 29.49 5.96 -10.38
C CYS A 471 30.54 5.82 -9.27
N MET A 472 30.15 5.21 -8.14
CA MET A 472 31.10 4.89 -7.08
C MET A 472 32.20 3.96 -7.65
N PRO A 473 33.48 4.14 -7.27
CA PRO A 473 34.58 3.35 -7.81
C PRO A 473 34.37 1.84 -7.76
N ASP A 474 33.78 1.33 -6.67
CA ASP A 474 33.58 -0.10 -6.45
C ASP A 474 32.51 -0.72 -7.38
N PHE A 475 31.64 0.11 -7.98
CA PHE A 475 30.53 -0.35 -8.83
C PHE A 475 30.73 -0.04 -10.32
N LYS A 476 31.85 0.58 -10.72
CA LYS A 476 32.10 0.99 -12.12
C LYS A 476 32.11 -0.17 -13.12
N ASP A 477 32.65 -1.30 -12.70
CA ASP A 477 32.77 -2.51 -13.53
C ASP A 477 31.72 -3.57 -13.15
N VAL A 478 30.71 -3.20 -12.36
CA VAL A 478 29.62 -4.08 -11.94
C VAL A 478 28.38 -3.75 -12.75
N GLU A 479 27.76 -4.74 -13.36
CA GLU A 479 26.48 -4.56 -14.04
C GLU A 479 25.34 -4.65 -13.02
N PRO A 480 24.55 -3.57 -12.80
CA PRO A 480 23.43 -3.61 -11.88
C PRO A 480 22.25 -4.35 -12.49
N LYS A 481 21.42 -4.95 -11.64
CA LYS A 481 20.05 -5.31 -12.04
C LYS A 481 19.23 -4.03 -12.14
N ILE A 482 18.50 -3.87 -13.24
CA ILE A 482 17.65 -2.69 -13.44
C ILE A 482 16.33 -2.86 -12.69
N ILE A 483 15.98 -1.86 -11.90
CA ILE A 483 14.64 -1.69 -11.33
C ILE A 483 13.88 -0.75 -12.26
N GLU A 484 12.89 -1.29 -12.97
CA GLU A 484 12.01 -0.52 -13.84
C GLU A 484 10.91 0.17 -13.02
N LEU A 485 10.60 1.41 -13.39
CA LEU A 485 9.57 2.23 -12.75
C LEU A 485 8.39 2.33 -13.72
N ASN A 486 7.17 2.31 -13.17
CA ASN A 486 5.93 2.29 -13.94
C ASN A 486 5.34 3.68 -14.16
#